data_AF-V9E1X1-F1
#
_entry.id   AF-V9E1X1-F1
#
_cell.length_a   1.000
_cell.length_b   1.000
_cell.length_c   1.000
_cell.angle_alpha   90.00
_cell.angle_beta   90.00
_cell.angle_gamma   90.00
#
_symmetry.space_group_name_H-M   'P 1'
#
loop_
_entity.id
_entity.type
_entity.pdbx_description
1 polymer ?
#
loop_
_entity_poly.entity_id
_entity_poly.type
_entity_poly.pdbx_seq_one_letter_code
_entity_poly.pdbx_strand_id
1 'polypeptide(L)'
;MISSPSTVRRLLKARRAEVAAVSITVKPTAIFDSQDVTAPYTQYVFKLRSASTSSREGWKLRKRYSDFRTLYRKLRCTRTQWEASCVQQGEAFASVVKILRQAAGPEFPRKHIRCDTIAIIQERRGKLKDYMRTLLEAYTELEVLLGAPGTLKGDFLEEIVCVNTVFVEIERFLAIPPKRKEIEAKLTRAVTTLEDVKLDQHSEIQTTQCCICLGDNNLRESGNGAEKDMAQLPCAHIFHEDCIIHWLQCGSTCPMCRSTVGNPAKRRVAVSLG
;
A
#
# COMPACT_ATOMS: atom_id res chain seq x y z
N MET A 1 -5.28 15.19 7.85
CA MET A 1 -6.15 14.67 6.78
C MET A 1 -5.41 14.82 5.48
N ILE A 2 -5.45 13.81 4.60
CA ILE A 2 -4.89 13.91 3.25
C ILE A 2 -5.83 14.82 2.44
N SER A 3 -5.34 15.97 1.97
CA SER A 3 -6.19 17.04 1.44
C SER A 3 -6.12 17.23 -0.09
N SER A 4 -5.10 16.72 -0.79
CA SER A 4 -4.94 16.90 -2.24
C SER A 4 -5.03 15.57 -3.02
N PRO A 5 -5.68 15.55 -4.21
CA PRO A 5 -5.64 14.41 -5.14
C PRO A 5 -4.20 13.98 -5.51
N SER A 6 -3.26 14.93 -5.64
CA SER A 6 -1.85 14.62 -5.92
C SER A 6 -1.20 13.86 -4.76
N THR A 7 -1.53 14.22 -3.51
CA THR A 7 -1.07 13.48 -2.32
C THR A 7 -1.61 12.05 -2.28
N VAL A 8 -2.90 11.85 -2.57
CA VAL A 8 -3.50 10.50 -2.62
C VAL A 8 -2.80 9.65 -3.67
N ARG A 9 -2.58 10.20 -4.87
CA ARG A 9 -1.86 9.54 -5.96
C ARG A 9 -0.44 9.13 -5.55
N ARG A 10 0.33 10.06 -4.96
CA ARG A 10 1.68 9.81 -4.43
C ARG A 10 1.70 8.68 -3.42
N LEU A 11 0.77 8.70 -2.47
CA LEU A 11 0.66 7.66 -1.44
C LEU A 11 0.33 6.31 -2.05
N LEU A 12 -0.68 6.21 -2.91
CA LEU A 12 -1.02 4.96 -3.59
C LEU A 12 0.15 4.41 -4.41
N LYS A 13 0.87 5.27 -5.13
CA LYS A 13 2.08 4.89 -5.88
C LYS A 13 3.17 4.34 -4.94
N ALA A 14 3.46 5.05 -3.84
CA ALA A 14 4.43 4.65 -2.84
C ALA A 14 4.07 3.30 -2.17
N ARG A 15 2.79 3.11 -1.82
CA ARG A 15 2.26 1.88 -1.22
C ARG A 15 2.41 0.68 -2.15
N ARG A 16 1.98 0.82 -3.41
CA ARG A 16 2.09 -0.24 -4.41
C ARG A 16 3.54 -0.65 -4.67
N ALA A 17 4.44 0.32 -4.80
CA ALA A 17 5.87 0.05 -4.96
C ALA A 17 6.46 -0.71 -3.76
N GLU A 18 6.07 -0.34 -2.55
CA GLU A 18 6.52 -1.02 -1.34
C GLU A 18 5.98 -2.46 -1.28
N VAL A 19 4.68 -2.67 -1.51
CA VAL A 19 4.07 -4.02 -1.49
C VAL A 19 4.68 -4.91 -2.57
N ALA A 20 4.96 -4.37 -3.76
CA ALA A 20 5.66 -5.08 -4.83
C ALA A 20 7.07 -5.54 -4.41
N ALA A 21 7.75 -4.75 -3.57
CA ALA A 21 9.07 -5.05 -3.05
C ALA A 21 9.06 -6.03 -1.85
N VAL A 22 7.89 -6.30 -1.24
CA VAL A 22 7.79 -7.26 -0.13
C VAL A 22 8.06 -8.69 -0.63
N SER A 23 9.09 -9.31 -0.06
CA SER A 23 9.37 -10.72 -0.30
C SER A 23 8.49 -11.60 0.60
N ILE A 24 7.73 -12.52 0.00
CA ILE A 24 6.86 -13.47 0.70
C ILE A 24 7.39 -14.88 0.49
N THR A 25 7.77 -15.55 1.58
CA THR A 25 8.15 -16.97 1.57
C THR A 25 7.09 -17.79 2.30
N VAL A 26 6.73 -18.94 1.74
CA VAL A 26 5.68 -19.80 2.30
C VAL A 26 6.24 -21.21 2.51
N LYS A 27 6.14 -21.72 3.73
CA LYS A 27 6.49 -23.09 4.10
C LYS A 27 5.24 -23.83 4.59
N PRO A 28 4.78 -24.89 3.89
CA PRO A 28 3.75 -25.77 4.41
C PRO A 28 4.32 -26.66 5.52
N THR A 29 3.52 -26.90 6.55
CA THR A 29 3.83 -27.76 7.70
C THR A 29 2.59 -28.57 8.05
N ALA A 30 2.72 -29.88 8.20
CA ALA A 30 1.67 -30.72 8.75
C ALA A 30 1.57 -30.49 10.26
N ILE A 31 0.38 -30.21 10.76
CA ILE A 31 0.09 -30.04 12.17
C ILE A 31 -0.86 -31.16 12.60
N PHE A 32 -0.50 -31.84 13.68
CA PHE A 32 -1.33 -32.83 14.35
C PHE A 32 -2.07 -32.13 15.49
N ASP A 33 -3.38 -32.33 15.58
CA ASP A 33 -4.14 -31.80 16.71
C ASP A 33 -3.78 -32.60 17.98
N SER A 34 -3.64 -31.91 19.11
CA SER A 34 -3.46 -32.56 20.41
C SER A 34 -4.65 -33.44 20.80
N GLN A 35 -5.84 -33.16 20.26
CA GLN A 35 -7.07 -33.89 20.54
C GLN A 35 -7.39 -34.95 19.47
N ASP A 36 -6.87 -34.80 18.26
CA ASP A 36 -7.04 -35.75 17.16
C ASP A 36 -5.74 -35.87 16.34
N VAL A 37 -4.95 -36.87 16.72
CA VAL A 37 -3.68 -37.19 16.07
C VAL A 37 -3.88 -37.90 14.72
N THR A 38 -5.11 -38.34 14.41
CA THR A 38 -5.42 -39.15 13.22
C THR A 38 -5.72 -38.31 11.98
N ALA A 39 -6.06 -37.03 12.16
CA ALA A 39 -6.43 -36.12 11.07
C ALA A 39 -5.54 -34.85 11.04
N PRO A 40 -4.28 -34.94 10.58
CA PRO A 40 -3.42 -33.76 10.47
C PRO A 40 -3.96 -32.76 9.43
N TYR A 41 -3.71 -31.47 9.66
CA TYR A 41 -4.02 -30.41 8.70
C TYR A 41 -2.77 -29.66 8.26
N THR A 42 -2.81 -29.10 7.04
CA THR A 42 -1.71 -28.27 6.54
C THR A 42 -1.81 -26.84 7.05
N GLN A 43 -0.79 -26.40 7.78
CA GLN A 43 -0.58 -24.99 8.13
C GLN A 43 0.49 -24.39 7.22
N TYR A 44 0.22 -23.20 6.69
CA TYR A 44 1.14 -22.45 5.85
C TYR A 44 1.78 -21.35 6.69
N VAL A 45 3.10 -21.38 6.76
CA VAL A 45 3.92 -20.39 7.46
C VAL A 45 4.42 -19.37 6.44
N PHE A 46 3.89 -18.15 6.53
CA PHE A 46 4.29 -17.02 5.70
C PHE A 46 5.36 -16.23 6.44
N LYS A 47 6.47 -15.91 5.78
CA LYS A 47 7.44 -14.92 6.27
C LYS A 47 7.54 -13.80 5.25
N LEU A 48 7.27 -12.58 5.70
CA LEU A 48 7.24 -11.37 4.89
C LEU A 48 8.43 -10.51 5.29
N ARG A 49 9.16 -9.95 4.31
CA ARG A 49 10.25 -8.99 4.55
C ARG A 49 10.17 -7.85 3.57
N SER A 50 10.24 -6.62 4.08
CA SER A 50 10.38 -5.42 3.26
C SER A 50 11.78 -5.37 2.65
N ALA A 51 11.87 -4.86 1.41
CA ALA A 51 13.16 -4.58 0.77
C ALA A 51 13.72 -3.20 1.13
N SER A 52 12.88 -2.27 1.61
CA SER A 52 13.23 -0.84 1.74
C SER A 52 13.84 -0.47 3.09
N THR A 53 13.80 -1.36 4.10
CA THR A 53 14.41 -1.09 5.41
C THR A 53 15.73 -1.83 5.54
N SER A 54 16.77 -1.13 5.96
CA SER A 54 18.06 -1.72 6.37
C SER A 54 17.93 -2.72 7.52
N SER A 55 16.78 -2.75 8.21
CA SER A 55 16.47 -3.83 9.16
C SER A 55 16.10 -5.11 8.39
N ARG A 56 16.77 -6.22 8.73
CA ARG A 56 16.41 -7.59 8.28
C ARG A 56 15.07 -8.07 8.87
N GLU A 57 14.25 -7.16 9.40
CA GLU A 57 13.13 -7.47 10.24
C GLU A 57 11.90 -7.77 9.38
N GLY A 58 11.52 -9.04 9.38
CA GLY A 58 10.28 -9.51 8.76
C GLY A 58 9.24 -9.86 9.80
N TRP A 59 8.01 -10.08 9.37
CA TRP A 59 6.98 -10.66 10.21
C TRP A 59 6.49 -11.99 9.67
N LYS A 60 5.94 -12.81 10.56
CA LYS A 60 5.57 -14.18 10.29
C LYS A 60 4.11 -14.43 10.63
N LEU A 61 3.38 -15.04 9.70
CA LEU A 61 2.02 -15.49 9.90
C LEU A 61 1.93 -17.00 9.77
N ARG A 62 0.97 -17.58 10.48
CA ARG A 62 0.60 -18.99 10.38
C ARG A 62 -0.88 -19.05 10.09
N LYS A 63 -1.26 -19.65 8.96
CA LYS A 63 -2.66 -19.76 8.53
C LYS A 63 -2.90 -21.10 7.87
N ARG A 64 -4.08 -21.68 8.06
CA ARG A 64 -4.56 -22.83 7.27
C ARG A 64 -5.43 -22.33 6.11
N TYR A 65 -5.67 -23.18 5.11
CA TYR A 65 -6.50 -22.83 3.95
C TYR A 65 -7.89 -22.31 4.36
N SER A 66 -8.52 -22.91 5.38
CA SER A 66 -9.83 -22.48 5.85
C SER A 66 -9.84 -21.07 6.41
N ASP A 67 -8.74 -20.57 6.97
CA ASP A 67 -8.68 -19.19 7.48
C ASP A 67 -8.79 -18.20 6.32
N PHE A 68 -8.04 -18.45 5.24
CA PHE A 68 -8.13 -17.68 4.00
C PHE A 68 -9.53 -17.77 3.38
N ARG A 69 -10.11 -18.97 3.36
CA ARG A 69 -11.45 -19.20 2.81
C ARG A 69 -12.52 -18.43 3.58
N THR A 70 -12.40 -18.35 4.90
CA THR A 70 -13.31 -17.58 5.77
C THR A 70 -13.22 -16.09 5.45
N LEU A 71 -12.00 -15.52 5.40
CA LEU A 71 -11.83 -14.12 5.01
C LEU A 71 -12.36 -13.85 3.59
N TYR A 72 -11.97 -14.67 2.61
CA TYR A 72 -12.42 -14.54 1.22
C TYR A 72 -13.94 -14.53 1.10
N ARG A 73 -14.63 -15.41 1.84
CA ARG A 73 -16.10 -15.44 1.86
C ARG A 73 -16.69 -14.16 2.45
N LYS A 74 -16.16 -13.67 3.58
CA LYS A 74 -16.59 -12.40 4.17
C LYS A 74 -16.45 -11.25 3.17
N LEU A 75 -15.24 -11.07 2.61
CA LEU A 75 -14.96 -10.02 1.63
C LEU A 75 -15.86 -10.10 0.39
N ARG A 76 -16.12 -11.32 -0.10
CA ARG A 76 -17.02 -11.54 -1.24
C ARG A 76 -18.47 -11.17 -0.91
N CYS A 77 -18.98 -11.55 0.27
CA CYS A 77 -20.32 -11.18 0.71
C CYS A 77 -20.46 -9.66 0.82
N THR A 78 -19.49 -9.00 1.47
CA THR A 78 -19.45 -7.53 1.58
C THR A 78 -19.42 -6.87 0.21
N ARG A 79 -18.59 -7.35 -0.72
CA ARG A 79 -18.55 -6.85 -2.10
C ARG A 79 -19.91 -6.98 -2.79
N THR A 80 -20.55 -8.15 -2.74
CA THR A 80 -21.86 -8.36 -3.37
C THR A 80 -22.93 -7.44 -2.79
N GLN A 81 -22.92 -7.22 -1.47
CA GLN A 81 -23.83 -6.29 -0.81
C GLN A 81 -23.61 -4.86 -1.31
N TRP A 82 -22.36 -4.39 -1.33
CA TRP A 82 -22.05 -3.03 -1.78
C TRP A 82 -22.25 -2.83 -3.28
N GLU A 83 -21.99 -3.83 -4.12
CA GLU A 83 -22.30 -3.76 -5.56
C GLU A 83 -23.79 -3.52 -5.81
N ALA A 84 -24.66 -4.13 -5.01
CA ALA A 84 -26.10 -3.86 -5.06
C ALA A 84 -26.44 -2.43 -4.61
N SER A 85 -25.79 -1.94 -3.54
CA SER A 85 -25.96 -0.56 -3.06
C SER A 85 -25.40 0.50 -4.02
N CYS A 86 -24.29 0.23 -4.72
CA CYS A 86 -23.69 1.13 -5.71
C CYS A 86 -24.67 1.46 -6.84
N VAL A 87 -25.43 0.46 -7.29
CA VAL A 87 -26.45 0.63 -8.34
C VAL A 87 -27.57 1.55 -7.87
N GLN A 88 -27.87 1.54 -6.57
CA GLN A 88 -28.94 2.34 -5.98
C GLN A 88 -28.50 3.77 -5.62
N GLN A 89 -27.23 3.97 -5.22
CA GLN A 89 -26.75 5.24 -4.65
C GLN A 89 -25.77 6.02 -5.56
N GLY A 90 -25.51 5.57 -6.79
CA GLY A 90 -24.73 6.31 -7.79
C GLY A 90 -23.24 6.43 -7.46
N GLU A 91 -22.41 5.54 -8.04
CA GLU A 91 -20.94 5.47 -7.87
C GLU A 91 -20.37 5.44 -6.43
N ALA A 92 -21.18 5.59 -5.38
CA ALA A 92 -20.79 5.37 -3.99
C ALA A 92 -20.09 4.01 -3.88
N PHE A 93 -19.01 3.91 -3.09
CA PHE A 93 -18.20 2.71 -2.92
C PHE A 93 -17.41 2.22 -4.15
N ALA A 94 -17.44 2.89 -5.31
CA ALA A 94 -16.79 2.38 -6.54
C ALA A 94 -15.30 2.05 -6.37
N SER A 95 -14.54 2.91 -5.68
CA SER A 95 -13.12 2.69 -5.37
C SER A 95 -12.91 1.45 -4.49
N VAL A 96 -13.77 1.26 -3.50
CA VAL A 96 -13.69 0.16 -2.53
C VAL A 96 -14.11 -1.16 -3.18
N VAL A 97 -15.17 -1.13 -3.99
CA VAL A 97 -15.62 -2.28 -4.79
C VAL A 97 -14.53 -2.72 -5.76
N LYS A 98 -13.79 -1.78 -6.38
CA LYS A 98 -12.64 -2.11 -7.22
C LYS A 98 -11.56 -2.89 -6.45
N ILE A 99 -11.20 -2.43 -5.25
CA ILE A 99 -10.24 -3.12 -4.37
C ILE A 99 -10.77 -4.52 -4.01
N LEU A 100 -12.04 -4.63 -3.63
CA LEU A 100 -12.67 -5.90 -3.28
C LEU A 100 -12.82 -6.85 -4.46
N ARG A 101 -12.97 -6.38 -5.71
CA ARG A 101 -12.98 -7.24 -6.90
C ARG A 101 -11.64 -7.94 -7.10
N GLN A 102 -10.53 -7.27 -6.78
CA GLN A 102 -9.20 -7.88 -6.78
C GLN A 102 -9.05 -8.84 -5.61
N ALA A 103 -9.32 -8.38 -4.38
CA ALA A 103 -9.15 -9.18 -3.16
C ALA A 103 -10.16 -10.34 -3.01
N ALA A 104 -11.32 -10.30 -3.65
CA ALA A 104 -12.35 -11.34 -3.61
C ALA A 104 -12.77 -11.80 -5.01
N GLY A 105 -11.81 -11.77 -5.95
CA GLY A 105 -11.98 -12.18 -7.35
C GLY A 105 -12.05 -13.69 -7.58
N PRO A 106 -12.10 -14.15 -8.84
CA PRO A 106 -12.23 -15.57 -9.17
C PRO A 106 -10.96 -16.39 -8.90
N GLU A 107 -9.81 -15.76 -8.72
CA GLU A 107 -8.48 -16.42 -8.65
C GLU A 107 -8.17 -17.12 -7.31
N PHE A 108 -9.17 -17.28 -6.43
CA PHE A 108 -8.97 -17.94 -5.14
C PHE A 108 -8.93 -19.48 -5.26
N PRO A 109 -7.99 -20.18 -4.58
CA PRO A 109 -7.88 -21.63 -4.65
C PRO A 109 -9.18 -22.35 -4.25
N ARG A 110 -9.55 -23.40 -4.98
CA ARG A 110 -10.80 -24.15 -4.74
C ARG A 110 -10.69 -25.01 -3.48
N LYS A 111 -11.84 -25.30 -2.85
CA LYS A 111 -11.92 -26.25 -1.74
C LYS A 111 -11.83 -27.67 -2.30
N HIS A 112 -10.97 -28.50 -1.70
CA HIS A 112 -10.94 -29.94 -1.95
C HIS A 112 -11.66 -30.66 -0.79
N ILE A 113 -12.51 -31.63 -1.11
CA ILE A 113 -13.25 -32.45 -0.13
C ILE A 113 -12.50 -33.79 0.02
N ARG A 114 -11.24 -33.72 0.47
CA ARG A 114 -10.34 -34.86 0.70
C ARG A 114 -9.12 -34.39 1.50
N CYS A 115 -8.30 -35.33 1.97
CA CYS A 115 -7.02 -35.03 2.61
C CYS A 115 -6.07 -34.27 1.66
N ASP A 116 -5.20 -33.47 2.25
CA ASP A 116 -4.23 -32.67 1.50
C ASP A 116 -3.14 -33.56 0.91
N THR A 117 -3.14 -33.70 -0.42
CA THR A 117 -2.05 -34.35 -1.17
C THR A 117 -0.91 -33.36 -1.40
N ILE A 118 0.29 -33.88 -1.72
CA ILE A 118 1.46 -33.03 -2.05
C ILE A 118 1.12 -32.04 -3.18
N ALA A 119 0.37 -32.47 -4.20
CA ALA A 119 -0.07 -31.61 -5.30
C ALA A 119 -0.98 -30.47 -4.82
N ILE A 120 -1.97 -30.77 -3.96
CA ILE A 120 -2.87 -29.76 -3.38
C ILE A 120 -2.08 -28.77 -2.54
N ILE A 121 -1.11 -29.24 -1.77
CA ILE A 121 -0.27 -28.40 -0.90
C ILE A 121 0.57 -27.43 -1.75
N GLN A 122 1.19 -27.88 -2.85
CA GLN A 122 1.98 -27.00 -3.72
C GLN A 122 1.10 -25.99 -4.47
N GLU A 123 -0.06 -26.43 -4.99
CA GLU A 123 -1.02 -25.53 -5.64
C GLU A 123 -1.46 -24.42 -4.67
N ARG A 124 -1.91 -24.80 -3.47
CA ARG A 124 -2.33 -23.84 -2.44
C ARG A 124 -1.18 -22.96 -2.00
N ARG A 125 0.04 -23.48 -1.86
CA ARG A 125 1.22 -22.70 -1.47
C ARG A 125 1.45 -21.53 -2.42
N GLY A 126 1.40 -21.77 -3.73
CA GLY A 126 1.52 -20.72 -4.75
C GLY A 126 0.36 -19.74 -4.67
N LYS A 127 -0.88 -20.24 -4.82
CA LYS A 127 -2.07 -19.37 -4.87
C LYS A 127 -2.29 -18.56 -3.59
N LEU A 128 -2.03 -19.13 -2.41
CA LEU A 128 -2.15 -18.40 -1.14
C LEU A 128 -1.02 -17.38 -0.94
N LYS A 129 0.16 -17.60 -1.53
CA LYS A 129 1.23 -16.59 -1.55
C LYS A 129 0.79 -15.38 -2.35
N ASP A 130 0.23 -15.59 -3.54
CA ASP A 130 -0.21 -14.51 -4.42
C ASP A 130 -1.41 -13.78 -3.80
N TYR A 131 -2.36 -14.52 -3.23
CA TYR A 131 -3.48 -13.94 -2.50
C TYR A 131 -3.04 -13.10 -1.29
N MET A 132 -1.96 -13.49 -0.58
CA MET A 132 -1.39 -12.68 0.51
C MET A 132 -0.91 -11.32 0.00
N ARG A 133 -0.33 -11.26 -1.21
CA ARG A 133 0.06 -10.01 -1.85
C ARG A 133 -1.15 -9.15 -2.18
N THR A 134 -2.19 -9.74 -2.78
CA THR A 134 -3.45 -9.03 -3.07
C THR A 134 -4.08 -8.45 -1.80
N LEU A 135 -4.03 -9.17 -0.67
CA LEU A 135 -4.51 -8.63 0.61
C LEU A 135 -3.67 -7.46 1.12
N LEU A 136 -2.34 -7.48 0.94
CA LEU A 136 -1.48 -6.35 1.30
C LEU A 136 -1.76 -5.13 0.44
N GLU A 137 -1.93 -5.32 -0.87
CA GLU A 137 -2.32 -4.24 -1.79
C GLU A 137 -3.64 -3.62 -1.32
N ALA A 138 -4.67 -4.45 -1.12
CA ALA A 138 -5.96 -3.99 -0.62
C ALA A 138 -5.85 -3.26 0.73
N TYR A 139 -5.09 -3.79 1.70
CA TYR A 139 -4.85 -3.15 2.99
C TYR A 139 -4.28 -1.74 2.81
N THR A 140 -3.21 -1.60 2.04
CA THR A 140 -2.53 -0.31 1.86
C THR A 140 -3.37 0.70 1.06
N GLU A 141 -4.17 0.26 0.10
CA GLU A 141 -5.09 1.16 -0.63
C GLU A 141 -6.22 1.64 0.28
N LEU A 142 -6.83 0.74 1.06
CA LEU A 142 -7.87 1.10 2.03
C LEU A 142 -7.36 2.05 3.12
N GLU A 143 -6.12 1.87 3.59
CA GLU A 143 -5.48 2.79 4.54
C GLU A 143 -5.42 4.22 3.98
N VAL A 144 -5.01 4.38 2.71
CA VAL A 144 -4.92 5.69 2.06
C VAL A 144 -6.30 6.31 1.89
N LEU A 145 -7.31 5.52 1.50
CA LEU A 145 -8.69 6.01 1.35
C LEU A 145 -9.26 6.48 2.70
N LEU A 146 -9.04 5.74 3.79
CA LEU A 146 -9.47 6.14 5.14
C LEU A 146 -8.76 7.42 5.62
N GLY A 147 -7.51 7.63 5.23
CA GLY A 147 -6.77 8.87 5.52
C GLY A 147 -7.18 10.08 4.68
N ALA A 148 -7.92 9.84 3.58
CA ALA A 148 -8.35 10.82 2.58
C ALA A 148 -9.87 10.74 2.34
N PRO A 149 -10.71 10.92 3.37
CA PRO A 149 -12.15 10.63 3.26
C PRO A 149 -12.87 11.52 2.24
N GLY A 150 -12.31 12.69 1.87
CA GLY A 150 -12.82 13.53 0.77
C GLY A 150 -12.69 12.90 -0.63
N THR A 151 -12.09 11.72 -0.77
CA THR A 151 -12.07 10.93 -2.02
C THR A 151 -13.30 10.02 -2.18
N LEU A 152 -14.08 9.86 -1.12
CA LEU A 152 -15.31 9.08 -1.08
C LEU A 152 -16.49 9.95 -1.56
N LYS A 153 -17.36 9.38 -2.40
CA LYS A 153 -18.43 10.13 -3.09
C LYS A 153 -19.82 10.01 -2.42
N GLY A 154 -19.98 9.17 -1.39
CA GLY A 154 -21.28 8.89 -0.74
C GLY A 154 -21.55 9.63 0.57
N ASP A 155 -22.65 9.26 1.23
CA ASP A 155 -23.01 9.73 2.57
C ASP A 155 -21.88 9.38 3.56
N PHE A 156 -21.21 10.41 4.07
CA PHE A 156 -19.84 10.35 4.59
C PHE A 156 -19.62 9.27 5.66
N LEU A 157 -20.63 8.97 6.47
CA LEU A 157 -20.48 8.04 7.61
C LEU A 157 -20.63 6.57 7.22
N GLU A 158 -21.59 6.21 6.36
CA GLU A 158 -21.81 4.80 5.99
C GLU A 158 -20.65 4.25 5.16
N GLU A 159 -20.12 5.04 4.23
CA GLU A 159 -18.99 4.64 3.39
C GLU A 159 -17.72 4.43 4.22
N ILE A 160 -17.43 5.33 5.17
CA ILE A 160 -16.28 5.21 6.07
C ILE A 160 -16.41 3.97 6.97
N VAL A 161 -17.57 3.74 7.58
CA VAL A 161 -17.79 2.57 8.44
C VAL A 161 -17.61 1.27 7.66
N CYS A 162 -18.14 1.23 6.44
CA CYS A 162 -17.99 0.11 5.52
C CYS A 162 -16.52 -0.16 5.18
N VAL A 163 -15.79 0.86 4.70
CA VAL A 163 -14.35 0.79 4.38
C VAL A 163 -13.56 0.32 5.60
N ASN A 164 -13.82 0.91 6.76
CA ASN A 164 -13.13 0.58 8.01
C ASN A 164 -13.37 -0.87 8.44
N THR A 165 -14.58 -1.40 8.23
CA THR A 165 -14.91 -2.81 8.54
C THR A 165 -14.04 -3.77 7.72
N VAL A 166 -13.92 -3.53 6.41
CA VAL A 166 -13.07 -4.35 5.53
C VAL A 166 -11.59 -4.17 5.90
N PHE A 167 -11.16 -2.94 6.14
CA PHE A 167 -9.80 -2.61 6.54
C PHE A 167 -9.39 -3.40 7.80
N VAL A 168 -10.22 -3.38 8.85
CA VAL A 168 -9.95 -4.10 10.11
C VAL A 168 -9.93 -5.61 9.92
N GLU A 169 -10.81 -6.19 9.12
CA GLU A 169 -10.82 -7.63 8.83
C GLU A 169 -9.53 -8.07 8.11
N ILE A 170 -9.09 -7.31 7.11
CA ILE A 170 -7.84 -7.58 6.40
C ILE A 170 -6.64 -7.38 7.33
N GLU A 171 -6.60 -6.28 8.08
CA GLU A 171 -5.52 -5.98 9.03
C GLU A 171 -5.35 -7.09 10.07
N ARG A 172 -6.47 -7.51 10.69
CA ARG A 172 -6.50 -8.60 11.67
C ARG A 172 -6.01 -9.91 11.05
N PHE A 173 -6.40 -10.19 9.81
CA PHE A 173 -5.94 -11.38 9.11
C PHE A 173 -4.43 -11.37 8.86
N LEU A 174 -3.91 -10.23 8.38
CA LEU A 174 -2.50 -10.00 8.06
C LEU A 174 -1.60 -9.83 9.30
N ALA A 175 -2.19 -9.60 10.48
CA ALA A 175 -1.48 -9.40 11.73
C ALA A 175 -0.35 -8.35 11.60
N ILE A 176 -0.69 -7.20 11.03
CA ILE A 176 0.27 -6.13 10.74
C ILE A 176 0.93 -5.63 12.05
N PRO A 177 2.26 -5.74 12.20
CA PRO A 177 2.94 -5.34 13.44
C PRO A 177 2.85 -3.82 13.72
N PRO A 178 2.80 -3.38 14.98
CA PRO A 178 2.75 -1.96 15.33
C PRO A 178 3.91 -1.14 14.73
N LYS A 179 5.13 -1.68 14.77
CA LYS A 179 6.33 -1.05 14.18
C LYS A 179 6.15 -0.79 12.69
N ARG A 180 5.49 -1.70 11.98
CA ARG A 180 5.20 -1.56 10.56
C ARG A 180 4.23 -0.40 10.32
N LYS A 181 3.12 -0.36 11.08
CA LYS A 181 2.16 0.77 11.04
C LYS A 181 2.85 2.10 11.33
N GLU A 182 3.82 2.14 12.25
CA GLU A 182 4.57 3.37 12.56
C GLU A 182 5.44 3.84 11.38
N ILE A 183 6.13 2.93 10.70
CA ILE A 183 6.92 3.22 9.50
C ILE A 183 5.99 3.79 8.41
N GLU A 184 4.84 3.14 8.21
CA GLU A 184 3.85 3.55 7.22
C GLU A 184 3.26 4.93 7.56
N ALA A 185 2.94 5.20 8.82
CA ALA A 185 2.46 6.50 9.26
C ALA A 185 3.52 7.61 9.11
N LYS A 186 4.82 7.31 9.34
CA LYS A 186 5.93 8.25 9.11
C LYS A 186 6.02 8.63 7.63
N LEU A 187 5.97 7.64 6.74
CA LEU A 187 5.97 7.88 5.30
C LEU A 187 4.75 8.71 4.88
N THR A 188 3.55 8.36 5.36
CA THR A 188 2.33 9.13 5.07
C THR A 188 2.50 10.60 5.43
N ARG A 189 2.97 10.90 6.66
CA ARG A 189 3.21 12.29 7.08
C ARG A 189 4.22 13.01 6.20
N ALA A 190 5.31 12.35 5.82
CA ALA A 190 6.31 12.96 4.96
C ALA A 190 5.76 13.27 3.56
N VAL A 191 5.08 12.31 2.92
CA VAL A 191 4.48 12.46 1.59
C VAL A 191 3.38 13.51 1.58
N THR A 192 2.59 13.63 2.66
CA THR A 192 1.56 14.68 2.77
C THR A 192 2.10 16.11 2.80
N THR A 193 3.41 16.29 3.06
CA THR A 193 4.06 17.61 3.02
C THR A 193 4.69 17.95 1.67
N LEU A 194 4.59 17.06 0.68
CA LEU A 194 5.10 17.31 -0.67
C LEU A 194 4.16 18.22 -1.45
N GLU A 195 4.72 19.26 -2.04
CA GLU A 195 4.01 20.22 -2.88
C GLU A 195 4.30 19.95 -4.37
N ASP A 196 3.29 20.19 -5.22
CA ASP A 196 3.43 20.08 -6.67
C ASP A 196 4.23 21.27 -7.20
N VAL A 197 5.21 21.01 -8.08
CA VAL A 197 5.98 22.08 -8.72
C VAL A 197 5.17 22.63 -9.89
N LYS A 198 4.77 23.90 -9.82
CA LYS A 198 4.23 24.63 -10.96
C LYS A 198 5.39 25.10 -11.82
N LEU A 199 5.52 24.53 -13.02
CA LEU A 199 6.51 24.97 -13.98
C LEU A 199 5.85 26.00 -14.89
N ASP A 200 6.27 27.26 -14.79
CA ASP A 200 5.86 28.29 -15.74
C ASP A 200 6.58 28.02 -17.07
N GLN A 201 5.80 27.89 -18.15
CA GLN A 201 6.28 27.58 -19.52
C GLN A 201 7.26 28.60 -20.10
N HIS A 202 7.52 29.71 -19.40
CA HIS A 202 8.42 30.78 -19.81
C HIS A 202 9.61 31.02 -18.86
N SER A 203 9.74 30.25 -17.78
CA SER A 203 10.90 30.34 -16.91
C SER A 203 12.01 29.43 -17.44
N GLU A 204 13.18 29.99 -17.75
CA GLU A 204 14.43 29.23 -17.84
C GLU A 204 14.68 28.63 -16.46
N ILE A 205 14.08 27.45 -16.21
CA ILE A 205 14.29 26.68 -15.01
C ILE A 205 15.78 26.38 -14.98
N GLN A 206 16.50 27.09 -14.13
CA GLN A 206 17.88 26.77 -13.78
C GLN A 206 17.94 25.27 -13.55
N THR A 207 18.70 24.61 -14.42
CA THR A 207 18.90 23.17 -14.54
C THR A 207 19.48 22.65 -13.23
N THR A 208 18.64 22.51 -12.21
CA THR A 208 19.01 21.84 -10.98
C THR A 208 18.86 20.36 -11.27
N GLN A 209 19.96 19.64 -11.37
CA GLN A 209 19.96 18.19 -11.50
C GLN A 209 19.35 17.56 -10.24
N CYS A 210 18.57 16.48 -10.36
CA CYS A 210 18.10 15.77 -9.17
C CYS A 210 19.28 15.10 -8.45
N CYS A 211 19.65 15.56 -7.26
CA CYS A 211 20.85 15.04 -6.57
C CYS A 211 20.72 13.58 -6.07
N ILE A 212 19.54 12.97 -6.16
CA ILE A 212 19.30 11.57 -5.78
C ILE A 212 19.71 10.62 -6.92
N CYS A 213 19.27 10.93 -8.16
CA CYS A 213 19.52 10.07 -9.32
C CYS A 213 20.57 10.64 -10.28
N LEU A 214 21.04 11.87 -10.03
CA LEU A 214 21.92 12.63 -10.92
C LEU A 214 21.35 12.78 -12.34
N GLY A 215 20.03 12.68 -12.50
CA GLY A 215 19.34 12.92 -13.76
C GLY A 215 18.82 14.35 -13.85
N ASP A 216 18.69 14.85 -15.08
CA ASP A 216 18.16 16.19 -15.31
C ASP A 216 16.70 16.32 -14.85
N ASN A 217 16.35 17.53 -14.43
CA ASN A 217 14.96 17.92 -14.11
C ASN A 217 14.15 18.27 -15.38
N ASN A 218 14.72 18.09 -16.57
CA ASN A 218 14.07 18.40 -17.84
C ASN A 218 12.96 17.38 -18.15
N LEU A 219 11.73 17.89 -18.30
CA LEU A 219 10.55 17.12 -18.68
C LEU A 219 10.56 16.60 -20.12
N ARG A 220 11.48 17.08 -20.97
CA ARG A 220 11.37 16.94 -22.43
C ARG A 220 12.26 15.90 -23.09
N GLU A 221 13.32 15.43 -22.44
CA GLU A 221 14.28 14.53 -23.08
C GLU A 221 14.71 13.40 -22.15
N SER A 222 13.81 12.45 -21.95
CA SER A 222 14.22 11.06 -21.83
C SER A 222 13.48 10.32 -22.92
N GLY A 223 14.20 9.67 -23.83
CA GLY A 223 13.70 9.00 -25.05
C GLY A 223 12.67 7.87 -24.82
N ASN A 224 12.04 7.81 -23.65
CA ASN A 224 11.02 6.86 -23.24
C ASN A 224 9.64 7.51 -22.99
N GLY A 225 9.45 8.81 -23.29
CA GLY A 225 8.11 9.43 -23.33
C GLY A 225 7.38 9.55 -21.99
N ALA A 226 8.06 9.40 -20.84
CA ALA A 226 7.47 9.56 -19.52
C ALA A 226 7.94 10.89 -18.90
N GLU A 227 7.03 11.85 -18.80
CA GLU A 227 7.20 13.05 -17.97
C GLU A 227 7.50 12.63 -16.53
N LYS A 228 8.63 13.07 -15.97
CA LYS A 228 8.96 12.79 -14.55
C LYS A 228 8.32 13.87 -13.68
N ASP A 229 7.31 13.48 -12.91
CA ASP A 229 6.71 14.35 -11.91
C ASP A 229 7.77 14.91 -10.96
N MET A 230 7.66 16.21 -10.66
CA MET A 230 8.53 16.90 -9.71
C MET A 230 7.78 17.15 -8.40
N ALA A 231 8.48 17.00 -7.28
CA ALA A 231 7.93 17.28 -5.96
C ALA A 231 8.86 18.23 -5.19
N GLN A 232 8.26 19.22 -4.53
CA GLN A 232 8.96 20.15 -3.66
C GLN A 232 8.76 19.78 -2.19
N LEU A 233 9.85 19.76 -1.43
CA LEU A 233 9.80 19.65 0.03
C LEU A 233 9.45 20.99 0.68
N PRO A 234 8.98 21.02 1.94
CA PRO A 234 8.75 22.26 2.70
C PRO A 234 9.99 23.15 2.91
N CYS A 235 11.18 22.61 2.64
CA CYS A 235 12.46 23.35 2.65
C CYS A 235 12.82 23.94 1.27
N ALA A 236 11.86 23.99 0.35
CA ALA A 236 11.95 24.47 -1.03
C ALA A 236 12.80 23.65 -2.01
N HIS A 237 13.52 22.62 -1.56
CA HIS A 237 14.27 21.74 -2.46
C HIS A 237 13.35 20.85 -3.31
N ILE A 238 13.71 20.71 -4.59
CA ILE A 238 12.93 20.02 -5.62
C ILE A 238 13.66 18.75 -6.07
N PHE A 239 12.90 17.68 -6.28
CA PHE A 239 13.40 16.37 -6.74
C PHE A 239 12.38 15.72 -7.69
N HIS A 240 12.78 14.70 -8.45
CA HIS A 240 11.81 13.78 -9.04
C HIS A 240 10.99 13.14 -7.91
N GLU A 241 9.67 13.08 -8.10
CA GLU A 241 8.72 12.56 -7.13
C GLU A 241 9.10 11.15 -6.66
N ASP A 242 9.46 10.27 -7.59
CA ASP A 242 9.85 8.90 -7.29
C ASP A 242 11.14 8.83 -6.47
N CYS A 243 12.11 9.69 -6.80
CA CYS A 243 13.37 9.75 -6.09
C CYS A 243 13.17 10.18 -4.63
N ILE A 244 12.42 11.25 -4.40
CA ILE A 244 12.21 11.73 -3.03
C ILE A 244 11.29 10.81 -2.23
N ILE A 245 10.26 10.21 -2.83
CA ILE A 245 9.41 9.23 -2.13
C ILE A 245 10.23 8.02 -1.71
N HIS A 246 11.09 7.49 -2.60
CA HIS A 246 11.96 6.38 -2.26
C HIS A 246 12.92 6.74 -1.11
N TRP A 247 13.53 7.93 -1.15
CA TRP A 247 14.36 8.42 -0.05
C TRP A 247 13.60 8.49 1.29
N LEU A 248 12.36 8.98 1.26
CA LEU A 248 11.50 9.11 2.44
C LEU A 248 11.04 7.77 3.03
N GLN A 249 11.11 6.67 2.28
CA GLN A 249 10.89 5.32 2.82
C GLN A 249 12.02 4.90 3.79
N CYS A 250 13.24 5.38 3.56
CA CYS A 250 14.41 5.09 4.37
C CYS A 250 14.59 6.08 5.52
N GLY A 251 14.20 7.35 5.34
CA GLY A 251 14.30 8.36 6.40
C GLY A 251 13.57 9.66 6.08
N SER A 252 13.07 10.34 7.11
CA SER A 252 12.25 11.55 6.95
C SER A 252 13.09 12.83 6.92
N THR A 253 14.09 12.93 6.06
CA THR A 253 14.95 14.13 5.93
C THR A 253 15.20 14.53 4.48
N CYS A 254 15.40 15.82 4.23
CA CYS A 254 15.81 16.32 2.91
C CYS A 254 17.22 15.84 2.54
N PRO A 255 17.46 15.28 1.34
CA PRO A 255 18.79 14.89 0.87
C PRO A 255 19.81 16.04 0.82
N MET A 256 19.33 17.27 0.55
CA MET A 256 20.20 18.44 0.38
C MET A 256 20.54 19.11 1.72
N CYS A 257 19.54 19.43 2.54
CA CYS A 257 19.73 20.24 3.76
C CYS A 257 19.46 19.50 5.07
N ARG A 258 19.11 18.20 5.01
CA ARG A 258 18.80 17.34 6.17
C ARG A 258 17.65 17.80 7.05
N SER A 259 16.87 18.80 6.61
CA SER A 259 15.66 19.25 7.31
C SER A 259 14.66 18.09 7.41
N THR A 260 14.06 17.90 8.59
CA THR A 260 13.06 16.86 8.83
C THR A 260 11.80 17.11 8.01
N VAL A 261 11.30 16.07 7.36
CA VAL A 261 10.10 16.08 6.51
C VAL A 261 8.93 15.46 7.28
N GLY A 262 7.72 16.01 7.17
CA GLY A 262 6.56 15.53 7.92
C GLY A 262 6.40 16.07 9.34
N ASN A 263 7.19 17.08 9.75
CA ASN A 263 6.94 17.89 10.95
C ASN A 263 6.64 19.35 10.52
N PRO A 264 5.43 19.88 10.77
CA PRO A 264 5.00 21.19 10.27
C PRO A 264 5.75 22.39 10.87
N ALA A 265 6.57 22.21 11.91
CA ALA A 265 7.17 23.30 12.69
C ALA A 265 8.36 24.04 12.03
N LYS A 266 8.76 23.72 10.79
CA LYS A 266 9.89 24.37 10.11
C LYS A 266 9.59 24.74 8.65
N ARG A 267 8.62 25.63 8.43
CA ARG A 267 8.55 26.37 7.17
C ARG A 267 9.66 27.43 7.18
N ARG A 268 10.72 27.22 6.40
CA ARG A 268 11.63 28.33 6.07
C ARG A 268 10.94 29.15 4.99
N VAL A 269 10.51 30.36 5.35
CA VAL A 269 10.14 31.37 4.35
C VAL A 269 11.37 31.59 3.47
N ALA A 270 11.20 31.44 2.16
CA ALA A 270 12.25 31.77 1.21
C ALA A 270 12.62 33.25 1.42
N VAL A 271 13.84 33.50 1.88
CA VAL A 271 14.40 34.84 1.89
C VAL A 271 14.77 35.13 0.45
N SER A 272 14.02 36.03 -0.19
CA SER A 272 14.40 36.66 -1.45
C SER A 272 15.74 37.36 -1.20
N LEU A 273 16.83 36.81 -1.74
CA LEU A 273 18.07 37.57 -1.89
C LEU A 273 17.84 38.51 -3.07
N GLY A 274 17.83 39.81 -2.76
CA GLY A 274 17.66 40.90 -3.72
C GLY A 274 18.89 41.17 -4.57
#